data_AF-A0A2I0LKD0-F1
#
_entry.id   AF-A0A2I0LKD0-F1
#
_cell.length_a   1.000
_cell.length_b   1.000
_cell.length_c   1.000
_cell.angle_alpha   90.00
_cell.angle_beta   90.00
_cell.angle_gamma   90.00
#
_symmetry.space_group_name_H-M   'P 1'
#
loop_
_entity.id
_entity.type
_entity.pdbx_description
1 polymer ?
#
loop_
_entity_poly.entity_id
_entity_poly.type
_entity_poly.pdbx_seq_one_letter_code
_entity_poly.pdbx_strand_id
1 'polypeptide(L)'
;MAEQQPTADSPAEFRIFVKTLSGQNLAVQVSLDDTVQDLQVKLSAQDSSLGPETARVIYNQQCMNRDLTLRYYEIKPDCTVFCLRRLRGGGSPAVESQLPGKAMPWYKDHGPIHLQGMDIKPRHFDLRKLVADPHESLPAKGSGSAEASFPSMNLGSSPQGTCRSCTGEVLPEVTPKITRGSGKTMYQAHLPGEGIFRCSITGLSFEVKSAVTVTYRYATWTQHLSRDDQETWVPAGPLFHIVVQPGIVRAVHLPHFICLAEDIDTNLCFIAHFESGKMTLQRPTRLIAFSAVLENPSFSLLGVLWRRLRSTLNSFPMHSLVLIFHQLSAADTTLHLYLIPDDNSVKQAVEKQERNWNSKLIPKPPPFNPLFFGCSYRVTSTRFVEITPDTELPFCYKSPKEQQLFVEIYIRNMVEEMSFLMTDTRSGTEVWRASLRSGDINLLAHASKTISVMKKRSCKDKIQIRGRTEFCWTSLRRKG
;
A
#
# COMPACT_ATOMS: atom_id res chain seq x y z
N MET A 1 -1.90 -77.60 -25.77
CA MET A 1 -2.96 -76.58 -25.70
C MET A 1 -2.37 -75.43 -24.90
N ALA A 2 -1.86 -74.42 -25.61
CA ALA A 2 -1.20 -73.27 -25.01
C ALA A 2 -2.28 -72.27 -24.56
N GLU A 3 -2.30 -72.02 -23.26
CA GLU A 3 -3.15 -71.02 -22.61
C GLU A 3 -2.59 -69.64 -22.98
N GLN A 4 -3.40 -68.85 -23.68
CA GLN A 4 -3.04 -67.50 -24.11
C GLN A 4 -3.05 -66.57 -22.90
N GLN A 5 -1.88 -66.01 -22.59
CA GLN A 5 -1.70 -64.84 -21.73
C GLN A 5 -2.50 -63.64 -22.27
N PRO A 6 -3.18 -62.86 -21.41
CA PRO A 6 -3.80 -61.62 -21.83
C PRO A 6 -2.74 -60.59 -22.22
N THR A 7 -2.96 -60.02 -23.39
CA THR A 7 -2.17 -59.03 -24.12
C THR A 7 -2.00 -57.72 -23.34
N ALA A 8 -0.74 -57.26 -23.32
CA ALA A 8 -0.23 -55.89 -23.18
C ALA A 8 -1.17 -54.83 -22.56
N ASP A 9 -0.81 -54.35 -21.37
CA ASP A 9 -1.28 -53.09 -20.79
C ASP A 9 -1.20 -51.97 -21.85
N SER A 10 -2.34 -51.62 -22.43
CA SER A 10 -2.51 -50.33 -23.07
C SER A 10 -2.30 -49.27 -21.99
N PRO A 11 -1.41 -48.28 -22.17
CA PRO A 11 -1.25 -47.23 -21.17
C PRO A 11 -2.61 -46.55 -21.00
N ALA A 12 -3.14 -46.54 -19.78
CA ALA A 12 -4.47 -46.02 -19.50
C ALA A 12 -4.56 -44.56 -19.97
N GLU A 13 -5.20 -44.32 -21.11
CA GLU A 13 -5.44 -42.98 -21.62
C GLU A 13 -6.50 -42.31 -20.74
N PHE A 14 -6.24 -41.06 -20.38
CA PHE A 14 -7.13 -40.25 -19.58
C PHE A 14 -7.17 -38.83 -20.12
N ARG A 15 -8.19 -38.09 -19.70
CA ARG A 15 -8.50 -36.78 -20.25
C ARG A 15 -7.88 -35.68 -19.39
N ILE A 16 -7.33 -34.66 -20.04
CA ILE A 16 -6.93 -33.40 -19.40
C ILE A 16 -7.57 -32.20 -20.12
N PHE A 17 -7.59 -31.06 -19.44
CA PHE A 17 -8.07 -29.79 -19.99
C PHE A 17 -6.89 -28.86 -20.28
N VAL A 18 -6.88 -28.20 -21.43
CA VAL A 18 -5.83 -27.26 -21.84
C VAL A 18 -6.43 -25.90 -22.11
N LYS A 19 -6.07 -24.92 -21.27
CA LYS A 19 -6.54 -23.53 -21.38
C LYS A 19 -5.55 -22.68 -22.17
N THR A 20 -6.03 -22.00 -23.19
CA THR A 20 -5.23 -21.13 -24.07
C THR A 20 -5.37 -19.66 -23.69
N LEU A 21 -4.45 -18.81 -24.16
CA LEU A 21 -4.51 -17.34 -23.97
C LEU A 21 -5.72 -16.67 -24.63
N SER A 22 -6.34 -17.30 -25.63
CA SER A 22 -7.60 -16.83 -26.22
C SER A 22 -8.82 -17.15 -25.36
N GLY A 23 -8.62 -17.82 -24.21
CA GLY A 23 -9.69 -18.21 -23.30
C GLY A 23 -10.40 -19.52 -23.67
N GLN A 24 -9.94 -20.23 -24.71
CA GLN A 24 -10.49 -21.54 -25.08
C GLN A 24 -9.99 -22.62 -24.12
N ASN A 25 -10.83 -23.62 -23.88
CA ASN A 25 -10.50 -24.78 -23.05
C ASN A 25 -10.68 -26.06 -23.88
N LEU A 26 -9.58 -26.72 -24.23
CA LEU A 26 -9.53 -27.90 -25.08
C LEU A 26 -9.45 -29.17 -24.23
N ALA A 27 -10.20 -30.20 -24.58
CA ALA A 27 -10.08 -31.51 -23.94
C ALA A 27 -9.19 -32.44 -24.79
N VAL A 28 -8.13 -32.97 -24.19
CA VAL A 28 -7.14 -33.81 -24.89
C VAL A 28 -7.00 -35.14 -24.16
N GLN A 29 -6.98 -36.25 -24.92
CA GLN A 29 -6.68 -37.58 -24.38
C GLN A 29 -5.17 -37.81 -24.36
N VAL A 30 -4.65 -38.18 -23.20
CA VAL A 30 -3.22 -38.34 -22.94
C VAL A 30 -2.94 -39.63 -22.17
N SER A 31 -1.73 -40.14 -22.33
CA SER A 31 -1.15 -41.19 -21.50
C SER A 31 -0.14 -40.57 -20.53
N LEU A 32 0.08 -41.18 -19.37
CA LEU A 32 1.16 -40.77 -18.46
C LEU A 32 2.55 -40.87 -19.13
N ASP A 33 2.68 -41.76 -20.11
CA ASP A 33 3.94 -41.99 -20.83
C ASP A 33 4.10 -41.07 -22.04
N ASP A 34 3.09 -40.27 -22.39
CA ASP A 34 3.23 -39.21 -23.38
C ASP A 34 4.27 -38.19 -22.93
N THR A 35 5.12 -37.74 -23.85
CA THR A 35 5.97 -36.57 -23.62
C THR A 35 5.18 -35.28 -23.75
N VAL A 36 5.72 -34.18 -23.24
CA VAL A 36 5.14 -32.84 -23.45
C VAL A 36 5.14 -32.47 -24.94
N GLN A 37 6.10 -32.99 -25.72
CA GLN A 37 6.07 -32.87 -27.17
C GLN A 37 4.88 -33.60 -27.80
N ASP A 38 4.56 -34.81 -27.35
CA ASP A 38 3.40 -35.57 -27.83
C ASP A 38 2.08 -34.85 -27.51
N LEU A 39 1.97 -34.29 -26.30
CA LEU A 39 0.83 -33.43 -25.92
C LEU A 39 0.72 -32.20 -26.84
N GLN A 40 1.84 -31.55 -27.20
CA GLN A 40 1.83 -30.41 -28.12
C GLN A 40 1.42 -30.82 -29.53
N VAL A 41 1.84 -31.98 -30.01
CA VAL A 41 1.39 -32.53 -31.30
C VAL A 41 -0.11 -32.77 -31.29
N LYS A 42 -0.63 -33.43 -30.23
CA LYS A 42 -2.09 -33.65 -30.04
C LYS A 42 -2.87 -32.34 -29.99
N LEU A 43 -2.33 -31.31 -29.33
CA LEU A 43 -2.93 -29.98 -29.29
C LEU A 43 -2.93 -29.28 -30.65
N SER A 44 -1.85 -29.40 -31.43
CA SER A 44 -1.76 -28.78 -32.76
C SER A 44 -2.75 -29.37 -33.77
N ALA A 45 -3.15 -30.63 -33.58
CA ALA A 45 -4.20 -31.26 -34.37
C ALA A 45 -5.61 -30.70 -34.06
N GLN A 46 -5.82 -30.20 -32.84
CA GLN A 46 -7.09 -29.57 -32.43
C GLN A 46 -7.10 -28.06 -32.68
N ASP A 47 -5.96 -27.39 -32.51
CA ASP A 47 -5.79 -25.96 -32.75
C ASP A 47 -4.45 -25.70 -33.45
N SER A 48 -4.54 -25.42 -34.76
CA SER A 48 -3.38 -25.11 -35.62
C SER A 48 -2.55 -23.91 -35.14
N SER A 49 -3.09 -23.05 -34.27
CA SER A 49 -2.37 -21.92 -33.68
C SER A 49 -1.42 -22.33 -32.54
N LEU A 50 -1.52 -23.58 -32.05
CA LEU A 50 -0.73 -24.17 -30.97
C LEU A 50 0.29 -25.20 -31.49
N GLY A 51 1.04 -24.82 -32.53
CA GLY A 51 2.09 -25.69 -33.08
C GLY A 51 3.18 -26.03 -32.04
N PRO A 52 3.81 -27.21 -32.13
CA PRO A 52 4.78 -27.71 -31.14
C PRO A 52 5.95 -26.74 -30.95
N GLU A 53 6.41 -26.11 -32.04
CA GLU A 53 7.49 -25.12 -32.04
C GLU A 53 7.10 -23.78 -31.38
N THR A 54 5.82 -23.43 -31.41
CA THR A 54 5.32 -22.09 -31.04
C THR A 54 4.65 -22.03 -29.69
N ALA A 55 4.30 -23.17 -29.08
CA ALA A 55 3.58 -23.23 -27.81
C ALA A 55 4.51 -23.54 -26.61
N ARG A 56 4.20 -22.97 -25.44
CA ARG A 56 4.75 -23.38 -24.15
C ARG A 56 3.62 -23.95 -23.30
N VAL A 57 3.85 -25.12 -22.72
CA VAL A 57 2.89 -25.81 -21.84
C VAL A 57 3.31 -25.56 -20.39
N ILE A 58 2.37 -25.14 -19.55
CA ILE A 58 2.59 -24.75 -18.15
C ILE A 58 1.64 -25.52 -17.25
N TYR A 59 2.19 -26.19 -16.24
CA TYR A 59 1.45 -26.90 -15.20
C TYR A 59 2.09 -26.59 -13.84
N ASN A 60 1.29 -26.36 -12.79
CA ASN A 60 1.76 -25.96 -11.45
C ASN A 60 2.79 -24.82 -11.44
N GLN A 61 2.57 -23.78 -12.26
CA GLN A 61 3.45 -22.61 -12.39
C GLN A 61 4.86 -22.93 -12.95
N GLN A 62 5.07 -24.14 -13.47
CA GLN A 62 6.31 -24.57 -14.13
C GLN A 62 6.10 -24.73 -15.64
N CYS A 63 7.00 -24.16 -16.44
CA CYS A 63 7.07 -24.46 -17.87
C CYS A 63 7.58 -25.88 -18.05
N MET A 64 6.77 -26.75 -18.67
CA MET A 64 7.11 -28.14 -18.87
C MET A 64 8.13 -28.28 -20.01
N ASN A 65 9.11 -29.17 -19.82
CA ASN A 65 10.14 -29.49 -20.79
C ASN A 65 9.58 -30.49 -21.80
N ARG A 66 9.84 -30.27 -23.10
CA ARG A 66 9.31 -31.07 -24.22
C ARG A 66 9.66 -32.55 -24.11
N ASP A 67 10.85 -32.86 -23.61
CA ASP A 67 11.39 -34.22 -23.57
C ASP A 67 10.96 -35.04 -22.34
N LEU A 68 10.28 -34.41 -21.38
CA LEU A 68 9.83 -35.06 -20.15
C LEU A 68 8.37 -35.55 -20.29
N THR A 69 8.07 -36.68 -19.64
CA THR A 69 6.74 -37.31 -19.70
C THR A 69 5.73 -36.61 -18.80
N LEU A 70 4.44 -36.78 -19.08
CA LEU A 70 3.37 -36.29 -18.21
C LEU A 70 3.43 -36.93 -16.81
N ARG A 71 3.93 -38.18 -16.72
CA ARG A 71 4.23 -38.87 -15.46
C ARG A 71 5.25 -38.12 -14.60
N TYR A 72 6.30 -37.57 -15.20
CA TYR A 72 7.32 -36.79 -14.48
C TYR A 72 6.72 -35.58 -13.77
N TYR A 73 5.71 -34.96 -14.38
CA TYR A 73 4.99 -33.81 -13.83
C TYR A 73 3.79 -34.19 -12.97
N GLU A 74 3.59 -35.49 -12.71
CA GLU A 74 2.47 -36.02 -11.93
C GLU A 74 1.12 -35.48 -12.40
N ILE A 75 0.93 -35.42 -13.72
CA ILE A 75 -0.31 -34.97 -14.36
C ILE A 75 -1.45 -35.90 -13.97
N LYS A 76 -2.54 -35.33 -13.46
CA LYS A 76 -3.71 -36.09 -12.98
C LYS A 76 -4.85 -36.04 -14.01
N PRO A 77 -5.73 -37.06 -14.04
CA PRO A 77 -6.97 -36.97 -14.77
C PRO A 77 -7.77 -35.72 -14.44
N ASP A 78 -8.37 -35.13 -15.46
CA ASP A 78 -9.19 -33.92 -15.42
C ASP A 78 -8.48 -32.65 -14.89
N CYS A 79 -7.15 -32.64 -14.79
CA CYS A 79 -6.41 -31.44 -14.42
C CYS A 79 -6.41 -30.41 -15.57
N THR A 80 -6.17 -29.14 -15.23
CA THR A 80 -6.03 -28.06 -16.23
C THR A 80 -4.56 -27.67 -16.41
N VAL A 81 -4.10 -27.67 -17.66
CA VAL A 81 -2.78 -27.22 -18.09
C VAL A 81 -2.93 -25.96 -18.94
N PHE A 82 -1.99 -25.02 -18.87
CA PHE A 82 -2.04 -23.79 -19.67
C PHE A 82 -1.13 -23.91 -20.88
N CYS A 83 -1.61 -23.46 -22.05
CA CYS A 83 -0.84 -23.43 -23.28
C CYS A 83 -0.70 -21.99 -23.80
N LEU A 84 0.52 -21.47 -23.81
CA LEU A 84 0.83 -20.11 -24.25
C LEU A 84 1.50 -20.12 -25.62
N ARG A 85 0.94 -19.41 -26.59
CA ARG A 85 1.56 -19.19 -27.90
C ARG A 85 2.64 -18.12 -27.80
N ARG A 86 3.86 -18.41 -28.27
CA ARG A 86 4.91 -17.41 -28.50
C ARG A 86 4.48 -16.50 -29.65
N LEU A 87 4.44 -15.19 -29.41
CA LEU A 87 4.27 -14.21 -30.48
C LEU A 87 5.61 -14.06 -31.24
N ARG A 88 5.62 -14.35 -32.53
CA ARG A 88 6.80 -14.09 -33.40
C ARG A 88 7.01 -12.58 -33.50
N GLY A 89 8.20 -12.10 -33.13
CA GLY A 89 8.69 -10.79 -33.54
C GLY A 89 8.89 -10.78 -35.06
N GLY A 90 8.47 -9.69 -35.72
CA GLY A 90 8.61 -9.52 -37.17
C GLY A 90 10.08 -9.48 -37.62
N GLY A 91 10.39 -10.15 -38.74
CA GLY A 91 11.60 -9.89 -39.53
C GLY A 91 11.57 -8.47 -40.12
N SER A 92 12.67 -7.85 -40.54
CA SER A 92 13.85 -8.30 -41.31
C SER A 92 14.89 -7.14 -41.33
N PRO A 93 16.01 -7.16 -42.11
CA PRO A 93 16.88 -8.23 -42.59
C PRO A 93 18.35 -8.07 -42.10
N ALA A 94 19.18 -9.03 -42.51
CA ALA A 94 20.60 -9.20 -42.22
C ALA A 94 21.50 -7.96 -42.43
N VAL A 95 22.46 -7.77 -41.52
CA VAL A 95 23.80 -7.27 -41.85
C VAL A 95 24.82 -8.15 -41.14
N GLU A 96 25.56 -8.87 -41.97
CA GLU A 96 26.73 -9.65 -41.64
C GLU A 96 27.95 -8.71 -41.61
N SER A 97 28.65 -8.64 -40.48
CA SER A 97 30.05 -8.24 -40.48
C SER A 97 30.77 -8.83 -39.28
N GLN A 98 31.76 -9.66 -39.60
CA GLN A 98 32.64 -10.43 -38.76
C GLN A 98 33.49 -9.55 -37.82
N LEU A 99 33.69 -10.01 -36.59
CA LEU A 99 34.85 -9.70 -35.75
C LEU A 99 35.52 -11.03 -35.39
N PRO A 100 36.86 -11.09 -35.29
CA PRO A 100 37.47 -12.11 -34.45
C PRO A 100 38.45 -11.52 -33.43
N GLY A 101 38.32 -11.97 -32.18
CA GLY A 101 39.51 -12.27 -31.36
C GLY A 101 39.54 -11.75 -29.92
N LYS A 102 39.30 -12.70 -29.00
CA LYS A 102 39.83 -12.85 -27.61
C LYS A 102 39.27 -11.93 -26.50
N ALA A 103 39.06 -12.35 -25.26
CA ALA A 103 38.87 -13.65 -24.58
C ALA A 103 38.45 -13.34 -23.10
N MET A 104 37.39 -14.00 -22.60
CA MET A 104 37.09 -14.63 -21.27
C MET A 104 37.68 -14.09 -19.92
N PRO A 105 37.16 -14.43 -18.70
CA PRO A 105 35.86 -15.06 -18.29
C PRO A 105 35.17 -14.46 -17.00
N TRP A 106 33.97 -14.98 -16.68
CA TRP A 106 33.18 -14.92 -15.40
C TRP A 106 32.27 -13.70 -15.11
N TYR A 107 31.00 -13.77 -15.54
CA TYR A 107 29.80 -13.77 -14.68
C TYR A 107 28.57 -13.96 -15.61
N LYS A 108 27.83 -15.08 -15.50
CA LYS A 108 26.61 -15.31 -16.29
C LYS A 108 25.36 -15.13 -15.42
N ASP A 109 24.54 -14.20 -15.86
CA ASP A 109 23.07 -14.10 -15.83
C ASP A 109 22.25 -14.82 -14.76
N HIS A 110 21.48 -14.03 -14.00
CA HIS A 110 20.02 -14.20 -13.94
C HIS A 110 19.35 -12.82 -13.77
N GLY A 111 18.90 -12.23 -14.88
CA GLY A 111 17.92 -11.14 -14.95
C GLY A 111 16.58 -11.66 -15.50
N PRO A 112 15.46 -10.95 -15.26
CA PRO A 112 14.14 -11.56 -15.06
C PRO A 112 13.20 -11.40 -16.27
N ILE A 113 12.29 -12.36 -16.51
CA ILE A 113 11.11 -12.16 -17.36
C ILE A 113 9.86 -12.84 -16.75
N HIS A 114 9.06 -11.99 -16.11
CA HIS A 114 7.60 -11.82 -16.09
C HIS A 114 6.69 -12.82 -16.86
N LEU A 115 5.55 -13.22 -16.26
CA LEU A 115 4.17 -12.98 -16.77
C LEU A 115 3.05 -13.63 -15.91
N GLN A 116 2.00 -12.82 -15.70
CA GLN A 116 0.59 -13.10 -15.32
C GLN A 116 0.04 -14.40 -15.95
N GLY A 117 -0.91 -15.16 -15.40
CA GLY A 117 -2.03 -14.85 -14.50
C GLY A 117 -3.34 -15.30 -15.18
N MET A 118 -4.18 -16.12 -14.53
CA MET A 118 -5.57 -16.35 -14.95
C MET A 118 -6.53 -16.60 -13.78
N ASP A 119 -7.39 -15.61 -13.61
CA ASP A 119 -8.78 -15.48 -13.14
C ASP A 119 -9.56 -16.64 -12.50
N ILE A 120 -10.18 -16.28 -11.37
CA ILE A 120 -11.41 -16.81 -10.78
C ILE A 120 -12.53 -15.77 -11.03
N LYS A 121 -13.68 -16.23 -11.55
CA LYS A 121 -14.86 -15.39 -11.89
C LYS A 121 -15.56 -14.80 -10.63
N PRO A 122 -16.00 -13.53 -10.65
CA PRO A 122 -16.96 -13.00 -9.68
C PRO A 122 -18.41 -13.15 -10.14
N ARG A 123 -19.32 -13.37 -9.18
CA ARG A 123 -20.78 -13.45 -9.38
C ARG A 123 -21.38 -12.05 -9.53
N HIS A 124 -22.34 -11.93 -10.45
CA HIS A 124 -23.06 -10.72 -10.82
C HIS A 124 -24.08 -10.32 -9.73
N PHE A 125 -24.15 -9.04 -9.36
CA PHE A 125 -25.22 -8.47 -8.52
C PHE A 125 -25.68 -7.13 -9.12
N ASP A 126 -26.96 -7.04 -9.47
CA ASP A 126 -27.53 -5.94 -10.26
C ASP A 126 -27.92 -4.74 -9.37
N LEU A 127 -27.37 -3.56 -9.68
CA LEU A 127 -27.54 -2.31 -8.92
C LEU A 127 -28.49 -1.32 -9.61
N ARG A 128 -29.59 -1.83 -10.20
CA ARG A 128 -30.68 -1.00 -10.73
C ARG A 128 -32.00 -1.33 -10.05
N LYS A 129 -32.21 -0.75 -8.87
CA LYS A 129 -33.52 -0.41 -8.28
C LYS A 129 -33.26 0.37 -6.99
N LEU A 130 -34.08 1.38 -6.74
CA LEU A 130 -34.02 2.38 -5.65
C LEU A 130 -33.39 3.73 -6.05
N VAL A 131 -34.04 4.42 -6.99
CA VAL A 131 -34.11 5.89 -6.94
C VAL A 131 -35.56 6.21 -6.64
N ALA A 132 -35.81 6.79 -5.47
CA ALA A 132 -37.04 7.50 -5.13
C ALA A 132 -36.61 8.85 -4.55
N ASP A 133 -37.21 9.92 -5.09
CA ASP A 133 -37.01 11.33 -4.72
C ASP A 133 -37.18 11.58 -3.22
N PRO A 134 -36.60 12.69 -2.73
CA PRO A 134 -37.52 13.68 -2.16
C PRO A 134 -37.19 15.13 -2.52
N HIS A 135 -38.22 15.81 -2.97
CA HIS A 135 -38.34 17.26 -3.05
C HIS A 135 -39.08 17.72 -1.79
N GLU A 136 -38.42 18.44 -0.87
CA GLU A 136 -39.02 19.48 0.00
C GLU A 136 -37.99 20.05 1.00
N SER A 137 -37.75 21.36 0.95
CA SER A 137 -37.95 22.30 2.09
C SER A 137 -37.34 23.70 1.82
N LEU A 138 -38.17 24.71 2.01
CA LEU A 138 -37.84 26.12 2.30
C LEU A 138 -37.68 26.31 3.83
N PRO A 139 -37.30 27.48 4.42
CA PRO A 139 -36.77 28.75 3.87
C PRO A 139 -35.51 29.29 4.62
N ALA A 140 -35.09 30.49 4.21
CA ALA A 140 -33.88 31.22 4.60
C ALA A 140 -33.93 32.07 5.90
N LYS A 141 -32.71 32.43 6.35
CA LYS A 141 -32.22 33.66 7.05
C LYS A 141 -31.65 33.46 8.47
N GLY A 142 -30.50 34.10 8.70
CA GLY A 142 -29.93 34.36 10.02
C GLY A 142 -28.45 34.72 9.99
N SER A 143 -28.15 36.00 9.77
CA SER A 143 -26.83 36.61 9.81
C SER A 143 -26.26 36.72 11.24
N GLY A 144 -24.99 36.39 11.44
CA GLY A 144 -24.26 36.68 12.67
C GLY A 144 -22.75 36.56 12.47
N SER A 145 -22.07 37.69 12.37
CA SER A 145 -20.62 37.84 12.27
C SER A 145 -19.95 37.60 13.62
N ALA A 146 -19.00 36.66 13.68
CA ALA A 146 -17.98 36.60 14.73
C ALA A 146 -16.65 36.14 14.12
N GLU A 147 -15.59 36.86 14.47
CA GLU A 147 -14.23 36.75 13.95
C GLU A 147 -13.65 35.34 14.11
N ALA A 148 -13.27 34.71 12.99
CA ALA A 148 -12.57 33.43 12.99
C ALA A 148 -11.05 33.67 13.06
N SER A 149 -10.51 33.55 14.26
CA SER A 149 -9.12 33.15 14.48
C SER A 149 -8.91 31.77 13.84
N PHE A 150 -8.07 31.69 12.79
CA PHE A 150 -7.82 30.46 12.05
C PHE A 150 -7.35 29.33 12.98
N PRO A 151 -8.15 28.28 13.20
CA PRO A 151 -7.64 27.05 13.75
C PRO A 151 -6.89 26.35 12.62
N SER A 152 -5.62 26.03 12.84
CA SER A 152 -4.92 25.01 12.07
C SER A 152 -5.86 23.82 11.92
N MET A 153 -6.24 23.48 10.69
CA MET A 153 -7.09 22.31 10.44
C MET A 153 -6.32 21.07 10.90
N ASN A 154 -6.57 20.67 12.14
CA ASN A 154 -6.42 19.29 12.54
C ASN A 154 -7.43 18.53 11.68
N LEU A 155 -6.93 17.87 10.64
CA LEU A 155 -7.65 16.78 10.02
C LEU A 155 -7.79 15.72 11.13
N GLY A 156 -8.88 15.83 11.88
CA GLY A 156 -9.26 14.89 12.91
C GLY A 156 -9.21 13.50 12.29
N SER A 157 -8.35 12.67 12.86
CA SER A 157 -8.32 11.24 12.65
C SER A 157 -9.70 10.69 12.95
N SER A 158 -10.47 10.38 11.90
CA SER A 158 -11.63 9.49 12.07
C SER A 158 -11.10 8.07 12.30
N PRO A 159 -11.41 7.42 13.42
CA PRO A 159 -11.02 6.04 13.68
C PRO A 159 -12.01 5.08 13.00
N GLN A 160 -12.16 5.18 11.69
CA GLN A 160 -12.82 4.16 10.90
C GLN A 160 -11.88 3.87 9.74
N GLY A 161 -11.16 2.76 9.83
CA GLY A 161 -10.29 2.33 8.74
C GLY A 161 -11.10 2.31 7.45
N THR A 162 -10.50 2.76 6.36
CA THR A 162 -11.14 2.81 5.04
C THR A 162 -11.38 1.42 4.45
N CYS A 163 -10.94 0.38 5.16
CA CYS A 163 -11.20 -1.01 4.83
C CYS A 163 -12.67 -1.35 5.06
N ARG A 164 -13.33 -1.84 4.01
CA ARG A 164 -14.74 -2.25 4.06
C ARG A 164 -14.99 -3.49 4.93
N SER A 165 -13.94 -4.20 5.30
CA SER A 165 -14.00 -5.49 5.97
C SER A 165 -13.47 -5.46 7.41
N CYS A 166 -12.70 -4.44 7.79
CA CYS A 166 -12.22 -4.28 9.16
C CYS A 166 -13.05 -3.20 9.86
N THR A 167 -13.92 -3.60 10.78
CA THR A 167 -14.68 -2.65 11.62
C THR A 167 -13.94 -2.45 12.94
N GLY A 168 -13.49 -1.22 13.21
CA GLY A 168 -12.86 -0.87 14.48
C GLY A 168 -13.90 -0.60 15.56
N GLU A 169 -13.55 -0.88 16.81
CA GLU A 169 -14.34 -0.45 17.96
C GLU A 169 -14.19 1.07 18.17
N VAL A 170 -15.30 1.73 18.47
CA VAL A 170 -15.30 3.15 18.85
C VAL A 170 -14.90 3.25 20.31
N LEU A 171 -13.66 3.66 20.56
CA LEU A 171 -13.09 3.82 21.90
C LEU A 171 -13.04 5.30 22.31
N PRO A 172 -13.20 5.64 23.60
CA PRO A 172 -12.93 6.97 24.11
C PRO A 172 -11.53 7.45 23.72
N GLU A 173 -11.44 8.64 23.11
CA GLU A 173 -10.16 9.19 22.67
C GLU A 173 -9.53 10.13 23.71
N VAL A 174 -8.21 10.04 23.82
CA VAL A 174 -7.37 10.97 24.56
C VAL A 174 -6.38 11.62 23.60
N THR A 175 -6.24 12.94 23.69
CA THR A 175 -5.21 13.66 22.93
C THR A 175 -3.97 13.82 23.79
N PRO A 176 -2.83 13.25 23.41
CA PRO A 176 -1.62 13.34 24.22
C PRO A 176 -1.01 14.74 24.13
N LYS A 177 -0.37 15.18 25.21
CA LYS A 177 0.55 16.31 25.19
C LYS A 177 1.82 15.91 24.42
N ILE A 178 2.22 16.73 23.45
CA ILE A 178 3.41 16.48 22.63
C ILE A 178 4.55 17.40 23.06
N THR A 179 5.69 16.81 23.40
CA THR A 179 6.94 17.53 23.69
C THR A 179 8.00 17.14 22.65
N ARG A 180 8.68 18.12 22.08
CA ARG A 180 9.75 17.90 21.09
C ARG A 180 11.08 18.35 21.70
N GLY A 181 12.03 17.43 21.84
CA GLY A 181 13.36 17.72 22.40
C GLY A 181 14.43 16.77 21.85
N SER A 182 15.66 17.27 21.65
CA SER A 182 16.83 16.49 21.18
C SER A 182 16.57 15.55 19.98
N GLY A 183 15.69 15.95 19.05
CA GLY A 183 15.31 15.15 17.88
C GLY A 183 14.32 14.00 18.16
N LYS A 184 13.77 13.90 19.38
CA LYS A 184 12.77 12.92 19.79
C LYS A 184 11.43 13.63 20.09
N THR A 185 10.35 13.08 19.56
CA THR A 185 8.98 13.48 19.91
C THR A 185 8.47 12.57 21.01
N MET A 186 8.08 13.14 22.14
CA MET A 186 7.51 12.43 23.29
C MET A 186 6.02 12.73 23.38
N TYR A 187 5.21 11.69 23.60
CA TYR A 187 3.78 11.77 23.82
C TYR A 187 3.48 11.46 25.29
N GLN A 188 2.61 12.25 25.90
CA GLN A 188 2.15 12.06 27.27
C GLN A 188 0.62 12.05 27.28
N ALA A 189 0.03 10.88 27.49
CA ALA A 189 -1.42 10.70 27.54
C ALA A 189 -1.89 10.59 29.00
N HIS A 190 -2.87 11.40 29.37
CA HIS A 190 -3.52 11.32 30.68
C HIS A 190 -4.82 10.52 30.56
N LEU A 191 -4.89 9.39 31.27
CA LEU A 191 -6.03 8.48 31.27
C LEU A 191 -6.82 8.72 32.56
N PRO A 192 -8.09 9.16 32.48
CA PRO A 192 -8.79 9.78 33.60
C PRO A 192 -9.30 8.81 34.68
N GLY A 193 -9.38 7.51 34.40
CA GLY A 193 -9.96 6.52 35.31
C GLY A 193 -9.93 5.13 34.70
N GLU A 194 -10.65 4.18 35.32
CA GLU A 194 -10.80 2.83 34.78
C GLU A 194 -11.47 2.85 33.40
N GLY A 195 -10.95 2.06 32.46
CA GLY A 195 -11.51 1.94 31.10
C GLY A 195 -10.46 1.74 30.02
N ILE A 196 -10.92 1.74 28.76
CA ILE A 196 -10.08 1.65 27.56
C ILE A 196 -10.05 3.02 26.88
N PHE A 197 -8.84 3.52 26.63
CA PHE A 197 -8.66 4.83 26.00
C PHE A 197 -7.70 4.71 24.81
N ARG A 198 -8.09 5.29 23.69
CA ARG A 198 -7.30 5.35 22.46
C ARG A 198 -6.63 6.70 22.32
N CYS A 199 -5.34 6.72 22.00
CA CYS A 199 -4.68 7.94 21.58
C CYS A 199 -5.20 8.38 20.19
N SER A 200 -5.76 9.60 20.10
CA SER A 200 -6.27 10.18 18.85
C SER A 200 -5.18 10.35 17.79
N ILE A 201 -3.92 10.50 18.19
CA ILE A 201 -2.79 10.76 17.28
C ILE A 201 -2.10 9.48 16.84
N THR A 202 -1.83 8.55 17.75
CA THR A 202 -0.98 7.39 17.47
C THR A 202 -1.75 6.08 17.35
N GLY A 203 -3.06 6.07 17.67
CA GLY A 203 -3.89 4.87 17.69
C GLY A 203 -3.60 3.90 18.84
N LEU A 204 -2.47 4.08 19.54
CA LEU A 204 -2.08 3.29 20.71
C LEU A 204 -3.15 3.41 21.79
N SER A 205 -3.66 2.28 22.26
CA SER A 205 -4.72 2.25 23.27
C SER A 205 -4.30 1.49 24.52
N PHE A 206 -4.84 1.91 25.65
CA PHE A 206 -4.53 1.32 26.96
C PHE A 206 -5.82 1.04 27.70
N GLU A 207 -5.88 -0.14 28.30
CA GLU A 207 -6.90 -0.54 29.25
C GLU A 207 -6.32 -0.44 30.65
N VAL A 208 -6.92 0.39 31.50
CA VAL A 208 -6.36 0.77 32.80
C VAL A 208 -7.36 0.54 33.93
N LYS A 209 -6.85 0.23 35.12
CA LYS A 209 -7.65 0.00 36.34
C LYS A 209 -7.90 1.27 37.16
N SER A 210 -7.13 2.33 36.92
CA SER A 210 -7.23 3.60 37.63
C SER A 210 -6.59 4.71 36.78
N ALA A 211 -6.78 5.96 37.21
CA ALA A 211 -6.20 7.11 36.53
C ALA A 211 -4.67 7.01 36.47
N VAL A 212 -4.09 7.25 35.29
CA VAL A 212 -2.64 7.13 35.08
C VAL A 212 -2.17 8.03 33.95
N THR A 213 -0.92 8.46 34.02
CA THR A 213 -0.25 9.15 32.92
C THR A 213 0.73 8.19 32.25
N VAL A 214 0.55 7.99 30.95
CA VAL A 214 1.42 7.14 30.13
C VAL A 214 2.31 8.03 29.27
N THR A 215 3.61 7.77 29.28
CA THR A 215 4.57 8.46 28.42
C THR A 215 5.15 7.50 27.41
N TYR A 216 5.19 7.89 26.14
CA TYR A 216 5.66 7.00 25.08
C TYR A 216 6.13 7.75 23.83
N ARG A 217 6.93 7.07 23.00
CA ARG A 217 7.39 7.57 21.69
C ARG A 217 7.47 6.45 20.68
N TYR A 218 7.49 6.84 19.41
CA TYR A 218 7.99 5.96 18.36
C TYR A 218 9.47 5.62 18.58
N ALA A 219 9.81 4.37 18.29
CA ALA A 219 11.15 3.86 18.14
C ALA A 219 11.32 3.32 16.70
N THR A 220 12.51 2.83 16.36
CA THR A 220 12.84 2.44 14.99
C THR A 220 13.24 0.97 14.96
N TRP A 221 12.53 0.14 14.20
CA TRP A 221 12.78 -1.31 14.10
C TRP A 221 14.21 -1.65 13.69
N THR A 222 14.78 -0.93 12.72
CA THR A 222 16.17 -1.16 12.24
C THR A 222 17.25 -0.90 13.29
N GLN A 223 16.93 -0.25 14.41
CA GLN A 223 17.86 -0.09 15.54
C GLN A 223 17.85 -1.30 16.49
N HIS A 224 16.86 -2.18 16.37
CA HIS A 224 16.61 -3.25 17.33
C HIS A 224 16.53 -4.65 16.70
N LEU A 225 16.15 -4.76 15.42
CA LEU A 225 16.18 -6.02 14.68
C LEU A 225 17.55 -6.22 14.03
N SER A 226 18.18 -7.36 14.29
CA SER A 226 19.39 -7.79 13.58
C SER A 226 19.09 -8.07 12.09
N ARG A 227 20.13 -8.24 11.27
CA ARG A 227 19.93 -8.62 9.85
C ARG A 227 19.20 -9.96 9.73
N ASP A 228 19.57 -10.94 10.55
CA ASP A 228 18.96 -12.27 10.57
C ASP A 228 17.49 -12.21 11.02
N ASP A 229 17.18 -11.33 11.99
CA ASP A 229 15.79 -11.10 12.39
C ASP A 229 14.97 -10.52 11.23
N GLN A 230 15.52 -9.62 10.43
CA GLN A 230 14.82 -8.99 9.29
C GLN A 230 14.57 -9.96 8.12
N GLU A 231 15.26 -11.09 8.07
CA GLU A 231 14.96 -12.18 7.14
C GLU A 231 13.72 -12.96 7.57
N THR A 232 13.50 -13.08 8.88
CA THR A 232 12.43 -13.88 9.49
C THR A 232 11.20 -13.07 9.86
N TRP A 233 11.37 -11.79 10.19
CA TRP A 233 10.34 -10.95 10.79
C TRP A 233 10.12 -9.68 9.99
N VAL A 234 8.85 -9.36 9.76
CA VAL A 234 8.41 -8.16 9.09
C VAL A 234 7.67 -7.28 10.10
N PRO A 235 8.02 -6.00 10.26
CA PRO A 235 7.20 -5.05 10.99
C PRO A 235 5.75 -5.06 10.49
N ALA A 236 4.82 -5.28 11.41
CA ALA A 236 3.38 -5.30 11.16
C ALA A 236 2.65 -4.12 11.84
N GLY A 237 3.39 -3.28 12.56
CA GLY A 237 2.94 -2.07 13.21
C GLY A 237 4.12 -1.21 13.70
N PRO A 238 3.86 -0.01 14.23
CA PRO A 238 4.90 0.86 14.75
C PRO A 238 5.55 0.27 16.01
N LEU A 239 6.84 0.56 16.22
CA LEU A 239 7.53 0.24 17.47
C LEU A 239 7.38 1.39 18.46
N PHE A 240 6.93 1.10 19.68
CA PHE A 240 6.74 2.08 20.75
C PHE A 240 7.70 1.83 21.90
N HIS A 241 8.35 2.88 22.39
CA HIS A 241 8.96 2.89 23.71
C HIS A 241 7.94 3.46 24.70
N ILE A 242 7.42 2.63 25.59
CA ILE A 242 6.33 2.95 26.52
C ILE A 242 6.89 2.95 27.95
N VAL A 243 6.54 3.98 28.72
CA VAL A 243 6.90 4.12 30.13
C VAL A 243 5.64 4.50 30.91
N VAL A 244 5.27 3.64 31.84
CA VAL A 244 4.11 3.77 32.72
C VAL A 244 4.38 3.04 34.03
N GLN A 245 3.72 3.46 35.10
CA GLN A 245 3.78 2.79 36.38
C GLN A 245 3.27 1.33 36.26
N PRO A 246 4.02 0.33 36.76
CA PRO A 246 3.61 -1.07 36.72
C PRO A 246 2.28 -1.33 37.46
N GLY A 247 1.54 -2.34 37.02
CA GLY A 247 0.35 -2.85 37.72
C GLY A 247 -0.96 -2.09 37.47
N ILE A 248 -0.93 -0.90 36.88
CA ILE A 248 -2.14 -0.12 36.57
C ILE A 248 -2.75 -0.49 35.21
N VAL A 249 -1.91 -0.72 34.20
CA VAL A 249 -2.36 -1.08 32.86
C VAL A 249 -2.69 -2.57 32.82
N ARG A 250 -3.95 -2.92 32.54
CA ARG A 250 -4.42 -4.30 32.37
C ARG A 250 -4.05 -4.84 30.99
N ALA A 251 -4.19 -4.03 29.94
CA ALA A 251 -3.82 -4.40 28.58
C ALA A 251 -3.33 -3.19 27.76
N VAL A 252 -2.46 -3.46 26.79
CA VAL A 252 -2.08 -2.50 25.74
C VAL A 252 -2.53 -3.03 24.39
N HIS A 253 -3.12 -2.13 23.59
CA HIS A 253 -3.57 -2.41 22.23
C HIS A 253 -2.57 -1.73 21.27
N LEU A 254 -1.66 -2.52 20.71
CA LEU A 254 -0.63 -2.05 19.80
C LEU A 254 -1.20 -1.93 18.39
N PRO A 255 -1.15 -0.74 17.77
CA PRO A 255 -1.59 -0.54 16.40
C PRO A 255 -0.84 -1.47 15.44
N HIS A 256 -1.58 -2.08 14.51
CA HIS A 256 -1.03 -2.81 13.39
C HIS A 256 -1.71 -2.40 12.09
N PHE A 257 -1.02 -2.63 10.98
CA PHE A 257 -1.55 -2.42 9.64
C PHE A 257 -1.94 -3.72 8.93
N ILE A 258 -1.91 -4.87 9.61
CA ILE A 258 -2.47 -6.13 9.09
C ILE A 258 -3.97 -5.97 8.83
N CYS A 259 -4.46 -6.48 7.70
CA CYS A 259 -5.88 -6.56 7.40
C CYS A 259 -6.41 -7.97 7.72
N LEU A 260 -7.44 -8.05 8.58
CA LEU A 260 -8.03 -9.33 9.01
C LEU A 260 -9.24 -9.75 8.16
N ALA A 261 -9.43 -9.09 7.01
CA ALA A 261 -10.56 -9.32 6.10
C ALA A 261 -10.50 -10.65 5.34
N GLU A 262 -9.29 -11.20 5.22
CA GLU A 262 -9.03 -12.47 4.56
C GLU A 262 -8.78 -13.54 5.63
N ASP A 263 -8.97 -14.82 5.28
CA ASP A 263 -8.58 -15.97 6.12
C ASP A 263 -7.05 -16.06 6.22
N ILE A 264 -6.45 -15.11 6.94
CA ILE A 264 -5.02 -15.07 7.21
C ILE A 264 -4.69 -15.96 8.41
N ASP A 265 -3.54 -16.63 8.36
CA ASP A 265 -3.05 -17.37 9.52
C ASP A 265 -2.52 -16.40 10.58
N THR A 266 -3.39 -16.01 11.52
CA THR A 266 -3.04 -15.10 12.61
C THR A 266 -1.97 -15.66 13.55
N ASN A 267 -1.64 -16.95 13.47
CA ASN A 267 -0.54 -17.54 14.23
C ASN A 267 0.85 -17.04 13.80
N LEU A 268 0.92 -16.34 12.65
CA LEU A 268 2.12 -15.67 12.18
C LEU A 268 2.32 -14.28 12.79
N CYS A 269 1.35 -13.76 13.55
CA CYS A 269 1.42 -12.47 14.23
C CYS A 269 2.01 -12.61 15.65
N PHE A 270 3.00 -11.78 15.97
CA PHE A 270 3.66 -11.75 17.27
C PHE A 270 3.82 -10.32 17.76
N ILE A 271 3.91 -10.16 19.08
CA ILE A 271 4.30 -8.93 19.74
C ILE A 271 5.76 -9.08 20.16
N ALA A 272 6.62 -8.24 19.59
CA ALA A 272 8.02 -8.15 20.00
C ALA A 272 8.12 -7.27 21.24
N HIS A 273 8.86 -7.75 22.23
CA HIS A 273 9.22 -7.02 23.43
C HIS A 273 10.74 -7.01 23.58
N PHE A 274 11.35 -5.82 23.61
CA PHE A 274 12.81 -5.69 23.77
C PHE A 274 13.16 -5.20 25.17
N GLU A 275 13.60 -6.13 26.00
CA GLU A 275 14.04 -5.85 27.36
C GLU A 275 15.55 -6.05 27.46
N SER A 276 16.26 -5.06 27.99
CA SER A 276 17.74 -5.11 28.15
C SER A 276 18.48 -5.47 26.86
N GLY A 277 17.97 -5.04 25.70
CA GLY A 277 18.56 -5.30 24.38
C GLY A 277 18.23 -6.67 23.78
N LYS A 278 17.47 -7.52 24.47
CA LYS A 278 17.06 -8.84 23.97
C LYS A 278 15.62 -8.81 23.49
N MET A 279 15.38 -9.30 22.27
CA MET A 279 14.03 -9.51 21.75
C MET A 279 13.41 -10.78 22.34
N THR A 280 12.19 -10.64 22.85
CA THR A 280 11.30 -11.75 23.17
C THR A 280 10.03 -11.61 22.33
N LEU A 281 9.42 -12.74 21.99
CA LEU A 281 8.23 -12.79 21.15
C LEU A 281 7.07 -13.37 21.96
N GLN A 282 5.97 -12.64 21.99
CA GLN A 282 4.74 -13.03 22.68
C GLN A 282 3.63 -13.15 21.67
N ARG A 283 2.70 -14.09 21.88
CA ARG A 283 1.48 -14.11 21.08
C ARG A 283 0.53 -13.03 21.58
N PRO A 284 -0.13 -12.28 20.69
CA PRO A 284 -1.21 -11.40 21.11
C PRO A 284 -2.31 -12.24 21.75
N THR A 285 -2.86 -11.80 22.88
CA THR A 285 -4.01 -12.46 23.51
C THR A 285 -5.21 -12.41 22.57
N ARG A 286 -5.36 -11.28 21.88
CA ARG A 286 -6.38 -11.05 20.85
C ARG A 286 -5.76 -10.26 19.70
N LEU A 287 -6.07 -10.64 18.47
CA LEU A 287 -5.78 -9.86 17.29
C LEU A 287 -7.11 -9.34 16.75
N ILE A 288 -7.35 -8.04 16.90
CA ILE A 288 -8.60 -7.38 16.50
C ILE A 288 -8.33 -6.38 15.39
N ALA A 289 -9.37 -5.84 14.76
CA ALA A 289 -9.20 -4.84 13.72
C ALA A 289 -8.28 -3.70 14.19
N PHE A 290 -7.18 -3.50 13.45
CA PHE A 290 -6.16 -2.46 13.68
C PHE A 290 -5.37 -2.55 14.99
N SER A 291 -5.49 -3.61 15.81
CA SER A 291 -4.79 -3.71 17.09
C SER A 291 -4.47 -5.13 17.54
N ALA A 292 -3.24 -5.32 18.03
CA ALA A 292 -2.79 -6.52 18.70
C ALA A 292 -2.79 -6.27 20.22
N VAL A 293 -3.54 -7.09 20.97
CA VAL A 293 -3.74 -6.91 22.41
C VAL A 293 -2.72 -7.73 23.19
N LEU A 294 -2.00 -7.08 24.11
CA LEU A 294 -1.13 -7.72 25.10
C LEU A 294 -1.68 -7.43 26.50
N GLU A 295 -2.05 -8.48 27.22
CA GLU A 295 -2.52 -8.40 28.61
C GLU A 295 -1.36 -8.55 29.60
N ASN A 296 -1.50 -7.88 30.76
CA ASN A 296 -0.48 -7.80 31.81
C ASN A 296 0.92 -7.46 31.26
N PRO A 297 1.05 -6.40 30.44
CA PRO A 297 2.31 -6.08 29.78
C PRO A 297 3.38 -5.64 30.78
N SER A 298 4.62 -6.07 30.54
CA SER A 298 5.80 -5.31 30.96
C SER A 298 6.15 -4.28 29.88
N PHE A 299 6.56 -3.09 30.31
CA PHE A 299 6.75 -1.96 29.40
C PHE A 299 8.22 -1.64 29.17
N SER A 300 8.60 -1.68 27.90
CA SER A 300 9.85 -1.15 27.39
C SER A 300 9.64 -0.76 25.92
N LEU A 301 10.19 -1.52 24.96
CA LEU A 301 9.92 -1.43 23.54
C LEU A 301 8.93 -2.52 23.15
N LEU A 302 7.78 -2.13 22.61
CA LEU A 302 6.71 -3.03 22.16
C LEU A 302 6.28 -2.70 20.73
N GLY A 303 6.10 -3.72 19.90
CA GLY A 303 5.62 -3.55 18.53
C GLY A 303 5.17 -4.87 17.92
N VAL A 304 4.40 -4.80 16.84
CA VAL A 304 3.82 -5.99 16.19
C VAL A 304 4.74 -6.45 15.05
N LEU A 305 5.03 -7.74 15.00
CA LEU A 305 5.78 -8.42 13.94
C LEU A 305 4.92 -9.49 13.27
N TRP A 306 5.18 -9.71 11.99
CA TRP A 306 4.68 -10.83 11.21
C TRP A 306 5.82 -11.77 10.85
N ARG A 307 5.62 -13.08 11.03
CA ARG A 307 6.60 -14.10 10.69
C ARG A 307 6.59 -14.38 9.19
N ARG A 308 7.73 -14.22 8.54
CA ARG A 308 7.97 -14.67 7.18
C ARG A 308 8.15 -16.19 7.18
N LEU A 309 7.40 -16.88 6.33
CA LEU A 309 7.58 -18.31 6.10
C LEU A 309 8.58 -18.52 4.97
N ARG A 310 9.37 -19.60 5.02
CA ARG A 310 10.35 -19.90 3.95
C ARG A 310 9.69 -20.39 2.63
N SER A 311 8.36 -20.48 2.57
CA SER A 311 7.56 -20.84 1.39
C SER A 311 7.12 -19.59 0.61
N THR A 312 6.35 -19.76 -0.48
CA THR A 312 5.81 -18.68 -1.33
C THR A 312 4.83 -17.72 -0.62
N LEU A 313 4.58 -17.88 0.69
CA LEU A 313 3.63 -17.11 1.51
C LEU A 313 4.30 -15.90 2.20
N ASN A 314 5.08 -15.12 1.46
CA ASN A 314 5.74 -13.91 1.99
C ASN A 314 4.86 -12.66 1.95
N SER A 315 3.74 -12.74 1.23
CA SER A 315 2.77 -11.66 1.14
C SER A 315 1.60 -11.90 2.06
N PHE A 316 1.17 -10.85 2.75
CA PHE A 316 -0.04 -10.84 3.57
C PHE A 316 -0.77 -9.51 3.38
N PRO A 317 -2.10 -9.47 3.57
CA PRO A 317 -2.89 -8.28 3.32
C PRO A 317 -2.64 -7.22 4.41
N MET A 318 -2.40 -5.99 3.97
CA MET A 318 -2.11 -4.83 4.80
C MET A 318 -2.93 -3.62 4.37
N HIS A 319 -3.38 -2.85 5.35
CA HIS A 319 -3.87 -1.50 5.18
C HIS A 319 -2.72 -0.60 4.73
N SER A 320 -3.00 0.26 3.74
CA SER A 320 -2.00 1.10 3.10
C SER A 320 -2.51 2.51 2.87
N LEU A 321 -1.58 3.43 2.66
CA LEU A 321 -1.82 4.82 2.31
C LEU A 321 -1.14 5.14 1.00
N VAL A 322 -1.85 5.85 0.13
CA VAL A 322 -1.27 6.49 -1.06
C VAL A 322 -1.23 7.99 -0.79
N LEU A 323 -0.03 8.57 -0.75
CA LEU A 323 0.18 9.99 -0.48
C LEU A 323 0.71 10.68 -1.74
N ILE A 324 0.14 11.82 -2.10
CA ILE A 324 0.60 12.62 -3.23
C ILE A 324 1.05 13.98 -2.70
N PHE A 325 2.29 14.37 -2.96
CA PHE A 325 2.81 15.69 -2.64
C PHE A 325 3.12 16.44 -3.92
N HIS A 326 2.81 17.74 -3.96
CA HIS A 326 3.20 18.64 -5.04
C HIS A 326 4.39 19.48 -4.59
N GLN A 327 5.50 19.40 -5.32
CA GLN A 327 6.71 20.16 -5.03
C GLN A 327 6.62 21.56 -5.62
N LEU A 328 6.43 22.57 -4.77
CA LEU A 328 6.15 23.95 -5.20
C LEU A 328 7.39 24.70 -5.72
N SER A 329 8.58 24.14 -5.51
CA SER A 329 9.87 24.69 -5.93
C SER A 329 10.37 24.11 -7.26
N ALA A 330 9.71 23.07 -7.79
CA ALA A 330 10.09 22.42 -9.03
C ALA A 330 9.59 23.19 -10.27
N ALA A 331 10.15 22.87 -11.44
CA ALA A 331 9.64 23.34 -12.72
C ALA A 331 8.38 22.54 -13.11
N ASP A 332 7.41 23.21 -13.72
CA ASP A 332 6.08 22.67 -14.02
C ASP A 332 5.43 21.95 -12.81
N THR A 333 4.46 21.07 -13.04
CA THR A 333 3.83 20.30 -11.96
C THR A 333 4.62 19.02 -11.71
N THR A 334 5.38 18.99 -10.62
CA THR A 334 6.11 17.80 -10.15
C THR A 334 5.45 17.24 -8.89
N LEU A 335 5.13 15.95 -8.91
CA LEU A 335 4.50 15.26 -7.80
C LEU A 335 5.37 14.11 -7.28
N HIS A 336 5.38 13.89 -5.98
CA HIS A 336 5.87 12.66 -5.37
C HIS A 336 4.69 11.80 -4.92
N LEU A 337 4.62 10.56 -5.42
CA LEU A 337 3.62 9.59 -5.00
C LEU A 337 4.27 8.49 -4.16
N TYR A 338 3.81 8.37 -2.93
CA TYR A 338 4.22 7.35 -1.97
C TYR A 338 3.15 6.27 -1.83
N LEU A 339 3.59 5.02 -1.66
CA LEU A 339 2.76 3.91 -1.18
C LEU A 339 3.41 3.36 0.09
N ILE A 340 2.74 3.56 1.22
CA ILE A 340 3.26 3.17 2.55
C ILE A 340 2.22 2.33 3.29
N PRO A 341 2.63 1.50 4.28
CA PRO A 341 1.69 0.93 5.23
C PRO A 341 0.89 2.03 5.94
N ASP A 342 -0.30 1.70 6.46
CA ASP A 342 -1.06 2.62 7.33
C ASP A 342 -0.39 2.77 8.71
N ASP A 343 0.79 3.38 8.69
CA ASP A 343 1.67 3.66 9.81
C ASP A 343 1.83 5.17 9.95
N ASN A 344 1.22 5.73 10.99
CA ASN A 344 1.28 7.16 11.25
C ASN A 344 2.70 7.67 11.55
N SER A 345 3.59 6.82 12.06
CA SER A 345 5.00 7.18 12.28
C SER A 345 5.74 7.39 10.96
N VAL A 346 5.48 6.54 9.96
CA VAL A 346 6.04 6.67 8.61
C VAL A 346 5.40 7.86 7.89
N LYS A 347 4.07 8.01 7.96
CA LYS A 347 3.35 9.16 7.40
C LYS A 347 3.91 10.49 7.92
N GLN A 348 4.09 10.62 9.24
CA GLN A 348 4.68 11.83 9.83
C GLN A 348 6.11 12.10 9.36
N ALA A 349 6.90 11.05 9.11
CA ALA A 349 8.25 11.19 8.57
C ALA A 349 8.24 11.67 7.11
N VAL A 350 7.38 11.11 6.26
CA VAL A 350 7.17 11.56 4.88
C VAL A 350 6.74 13.03 4.86
N GLU A 351 5.70 13.39 5.62
CA GLU A 351 5.22 14.78 5.70
C GLU A 351 6.29 15.76 6.22
N LYS A 352 7.19 15.29 7.10
CA LYS A 352 8.32 16.10 7.57
C LYS A 352 9.36 16.30 6.47
N GLN A 353 9.70 15.26 5.73
CA GLN A 353 10.66 15.32 4.62
C GLN A 353 10.14 16.22 3.50
N GLU A 354 8.90 16.02 3.08
CA GLU A 354 8.24 16.80 2.02
C GLU A 354 8.12 18.29 2.37
N ARG A 355 7.87 18.61 3.65
CA ARG A 355 7.89 20.00 4.12
C ARG A 355 9.26 20.66 3.93
N ASN A 356 10.35 19.90 4.08
CA ASN A 356 11.71 20.43 3.86
C ASN A 356 11.98 20.69 2.37
N TRP A 357 11.27 20.01 1.46
CA TRP A 357 11.36 20.22 0.01
C TRP A 357 10.38 21.28 -0.52
N ASN A 358 9.69 21.98 0.38
CA ASN A 358 8.63 22.95 0.03
C ASN A 358 7.47 22.30 -0.75
N SER A 359 7.12 21.06 -0.39
CA SER A 359 6.00 20.35 -1.00
C SER A 359 4.73 20.45 -0.16
N LYS A 360 3.58 20.28 -0.83
CA LYS A 360 2.26 20.30 -0.22
C LYS A 360 1.52 18.99 -0.48
N LEU A 361 0.95 18.39 0.58
CA LEU A 361 0.09 17.22 0.46
C LEU A 361 -1.17 17.56 -0.35
N ILE A 362 -1.46 16.76 -1.36
CA ILE A 362 -2.72 16.72 -2.08
C ILE A 362 -3.57 15.60 -1.46
N PRO A 363 -4.63 15.92 -0.71
CA PRO A 363 -5.43 14.90 -0.05
C PRO A 363 -6.17 14.04 -1.07
N LYS A 364 -5.90 12.73 -1.06
CA LYS A 364 -6.61 11.71 -1.85
C LYS A 364 -7.04 10.56 -0.93
N PRO A 365 -8.15 9.88 -1.25
CA PRO A 365 -8.58 8.73 -0.46
C PRO A 365 -7.54 7.60 -0.55
N PRO A 366 -7.32 6.82 0.52
CA PRO A 366 -6.48 5.63 0.46
C PRO A 366 -7.18 4.49 -0.31
N PRO A 367 -6.48 3.38 -0.61
CA PRO A 367 -7.12 2.17 -1.11
C PRO A 367 -8.22 1.66 -0.16
N PHE A 368 -9.35 1.21 -0.73
CA PHE A 368 -10.47 0.66 0.06
C PHE A 368 -10.30 -0.83 0.38
N ASN A 369 -9.44 -1.52 -0.36
CA ASN A 369 -9.07 -2.92 -0.16
C ASN A 369 -7.62 -2.99 0.34
N PRO A 370 -7.27 -4.02 1.14
CA PRO A 370 -5.88 -4.21 1.53
C PRO A 370 -4.99 -4.46 0.31
N LEU A 371 -3.72 -4.07 0.45
CA LEU A 371 -2.67 -4.42 -0.49
C LEU A 371 -1.76 -5.48 0.13
N PHE A 372 -1.07 -6.23 -0.71
CA PHE A 372 -0.26 -7.36 -0.28
C PHE A 372 1.19 -6.93 -0.09
N PHE A 373 1.67 -7.05 1.14
CA PHE A 373 3.07 -6.79 1.47
C PHE A 373 4.02 -7.59 0.57
N GLY A 374 5.14 -6.99 0.17
CA GLY A 374 6.16 -7.61 -0.68
C GLY A 374 5.80 -7.67 -2.17
N CYS A 375 4.63 -7.19 -2.56
CA CYS A 375 4.22 -7.09 -3.97
C CYS A 375 4.59 -5.73 -4.56
N SER A 376 4.68 -5.64 -5.88
CA SER A 376 4.89 -4.38 -6.60
C SER A 376 3.59 -3.90 -7.24
N TYR A 377 3.41 -2.58 -7.26
CA TYR A 377 2.24 -1.93 -7.81
C TYR A 377 2.65 -0.93 -8.88
N ARG A 378 2.02 -1.00 -10.06
CA ARG A 378 2.32 -0.09 -11.16
C ARG A 378 1.44 1.15 -11.09
N VAL A 379 2.07 2.32 -11.14
CA VAL A 379 1.40 3.62 -11.25
C VAL A 379 1.30 4.01 -12.71
N THR A 380 0.10 4.37 -13.15
CA THR A 380 -0.18 4.84 -14.51
C THR A 380 -1.10 6.06 -14.47
N SER A 381 -1.25 6.72 -15.62
CA SER A 381 -2.07 7.93 -15.78
C SER A 381 -2.97 7.80 -17.00
N THR A 382 -4.15 8.42 -16.96
CA THR A 382 -5.07 8.51 -18.11
C THR A 382 -4.55 9.41 -19.23
N ARG A 383 -3.50 10.18 -18.98
CA ARG A 383 -2.84 11.06 -19.94
C ARG A 383 -1.32 10.85 -19.91
N PHE A 384 -0.65 11.25 -20.98
CA PHE A 384 0.81 11.16 -21.06
C PHE A 384 1.47 12.03 -19.97
N VAL A 385 2.24 11.39 -19.11
CA VAL A 385 3.08 11.99 -18.05
C VAL A 385 4.37 11.20 -17.99
N GLU A 386 5.42 11.84 -17.48
CA GLU A 386 6.68 11.17 -17.20
C GLU A 386 6.67 10.67 -15.76
N ILE A 387 6.96 9.38 -15.56
CA ILE A 387 7.03 8.74 -14.24
C ILE A 387 8.41 8.11 -14.07
N THR A 388 9.13 8.51 -13.03
CA THR A 388 10.51 8.07 -12.75
C THR A 388 10.65 7.61 -11.30
N PRO A 389 11.65 6.77 -10.97
CA PRO A 389 12.60 6.11 -11.88
C PRO A 389 11.98 4.94 -12.68
N ASP A 390 10.95 4.30 -12.13
CA ASP A 390 10.12 3.29 -12.76
C ASP A 390 8.65 3.56 -12.38
N THR A 391 7.73 3.07 -13.20
CA THR A 391 6.30 3.01 -12.90
C THR A 391 5.95 2.00 -11.80
N GLU A 392 6.81 1.03 -11.49
CA GLU A 392 6.60 0.03 -10.45
C GLU A 392 7.10 0.49 -9.07
N LEU A 393 6.21 0.48 -8.09
CA LEU A 393 6.48 0.84 -6.71
C LEU A 393 6.32 -0.41 -5.81
N PRO A 394 7.41 -0.90 -5.19
CA PRO A 394 7.32 -2.05 -4.28
C PRO A 394 6.65 -1.65 -2.97
N PHE A 395 5.67 -2.44 -2.55
CA PHE A 395 4.99 -2.25 -1.27
C PHE A 395 5.73 -3.00 -0.16
N CYS A 396 6.62 -2.28 0.52
CA CYS A 396 7.40 -2.79 1.64
C CYS A 396 7.39 -1.80 2.81
N TYR A 397 7.86 -2.25 3.98
CA TYR A 397 8.01 -1.40 5.14
C TYR A 397 9.41 -0.78 5.15
N LYS A 398 9.46 0.54 5.28
CA LYS A 398 10.68 1.32 5.53
C LYS A 398 10.48 2.09 6.81
N SER A 399 11.41 1.94 7.76
CA SER A 399 11.29 2.62 9.05
C SER A 399 11.30 4.15 8.87
N PRO A 400 10.70 4.93 9.79
CA PRO A 400 10.59 6.39 9.67
C PRO A 400 11.91 7.17 9.46
N LYS A 401 13.07 6.57 9.77
CA LYS A 401 14.40 7.18 9.56
C LYS A 401 15.06 6.77 8.25
N GLU A 402 14.53 5.77 7.58
CA GLU A 402 15.00 5.32 6.27
C GLU A 402 14.37 6.18 5.17
N GLN A 403 15.07 6.29 4.04
CA GLN A 403 14.53 6.94 2.86
C GLN A 403 13.32 6.15 2.36
N GLN A 404 12.17 6.82 2.33
CA GLN A 404 10.92 6.26 1.81
C GLN A 404 10.97 6.22 0.29
N LEU A 405 10.32 5.21 -0.30
CA LEU A 405 10.23 5.05 -1.74
C LEU A 405 9.05 5.86 -2.28
N PHE A 406 9.29 6.57 -3.36
CA PHE A 406 8.27 7.27 -4.13
C PHE A 406 8.60 7.22 -5.61
N VAL A 407 7.58 7.41 -6.44
CA VAL A 407 7.77 7.76 -7.85
C VAL A 407 7.58 9.26 -8.02
N GLU A 408 8.43 9.86 -8.84
CA GLU A 408 8.24 11.23 -9.29
C GLU A 408 7.35 11.22 -10.53
N ILE A 409 6.34 12.08 -10.55
CA ILE A 409 5.42 12.26 -11.67
C ILE A 409 5.58 13.70 -12.16
N TYR A 410 6.07 13.84 -13.38
CA TYR A 410 6.30 15.13 -14.01
C TYR A 410 5.26 15.41 -15.09
N ILE A 411 4.57 16.55 -14.96
CA ILE A 411 3.44 16.95 -15.81
C ILE A 411 3.76 18.32 -16.42
N ARG A 412 4.17 18.32 -17.69
CA ARG A 412 4.50 19.55 -18.45
C ARG A 412 3.29 20.47 -18.63
N ASN A 413 2.16 19.89 -19.06
CA ASN A 413 0.94 20.63 -19.39
C ASN A 413 -0.22 20.08 -18.57
N MET A 414 -0.46 20.65 -17.39
CA MET A 414 -1.58 20.26 -16.55
C MET A 414 -2.91 20.66 -17.21
N VAL A 415 -3.74 19.67 -17.52
CA VAL A 415 -5.11 19.83 -18.01
C VAL A 415 -6.08 20.10 -16.85
N GLU A 416 -7.37 20.33 -17.13
CA GLU A 416 -8.38 20.55 -16.07
C GLU A 416 -8.46 19.37 -15.09
N GLU A 417 -8.44 18.14 -15.60
CA GLU A 417 -8.50 16.91 -14.82
C GLU A 417 -7.76 15.75 -15.50
N MET A 418 -7.08 14.93 -14.70
CA MET A 418 -6.53 13.65 -15.09
C MET A 418 -6.68 12.65 -13.94
N SER A 419 -6.43 11.36 -14.16
CA SER A 419 -6.45 10.37 -13.09
C SER A 419 -5.18 9.54 -13.06
N PHE A 420 -4.73 9.24 -11.84
CA PHE A 420 -3.74 8.22 -11.55
C PHE A 420 -4.42 6.92 -11.17
N LEU A 421 -3.84 5.82 -11.65
CA LEU A 421 -4.30 4.48 -11.39
C LEU A 421 -3.13 3.68 -10.84
N MET A 422 -3.42 2.81 -9.88
CA MET A 422 -2.48 1.84 -9.35
C MET A 422 -3.01 0.44 -9.62
N THR A 423 -2.19 -0.40 -10.24
CA THR A 423 -2.54 -1.78 -10.61
C THR A 423 -1.60 -2.78 -9.96
N ASP A 424 -2.14 -3.89 -9.46
CA ASP A 424 -1.32 -5.04 -9.03
C ASP A 424 -0.63 -5.65 -10.24
N THR A 425 0.71 -5.75 -10.23
CA THR A 425 1.46 -6.25 -11.39
C THR A 425 1.23 -7.74 -11.65
N ARG A 426 0.82 -8.51 -10.64
CA ARG A 426 0.62 -9.97 -10.71
C ARG A 426 -0.69 -10.35 -11.39
N SER A 427 -1.74 -9.54 -11.19
CA SER A 427 -3.08 -9.80 -11.71
C SER A 427 -3.54 -8.79 -12.76
N GLY A 428 -2.91 -7.62 -12.84
CA GLY A 428 -3.37 -6.50 -13.68
C GLY A 428 -4.59 -5.78 -13.13
N THR A 429 -5.06 -6.13 -11.93
CA THR A 429 -6.26 -5.54 -11.32
C THR A 429 -5.98 -4.13 -10.81
N GLU A 430 -6.88 -3.19 -11.07
CA GLU A 430 -6.87 -1.86 -10.46
C GLU A 430 -7.17 -1.97 -8.96
N VAL A 431 -6.25 -1.46 -8.14
CA VAL A 431 -6.37 -1.49 -6.68
C VAL A 431 -6.62 -0.10 -6.08
N TRP A 432 -6.33 0.96 -6.83
CA TRP A 432 -6.57 2.34 -6.42
C TRP A 432 -6.64 3.28 -7.62
N ARG A 433 -7.46 4.30 -7.51
CA ARG A 433 -7.61 5.37 -8.50
C ARG A 433 -7.89 6.69 -7.81
N ALA A 434 -7.26 7.75 -8.30
CA ALA A 434 -7.58 9.11 -7.87
C ALA A 434 -7.47 10.11 -9.03
N SER A 435 -8.43 11.02 -9.09
CA SER A 435 -8.39 12.14 -10.05
C SER A 435 -7.60 13.30 -9.47
N LEU A 436 -6.71 13.89 -10.26
CA LEU A 436 -5.98 15.12 -9.99
C LEU A 436 -6.57 16.24 -10.83
N ARG A 437 -6.99 17.33 -10.18
CA ARG A 437 -7.58 18.50 -10.82
C ARG A 437 -6.63 19.69 -10.72
N SER A 438 -6.71 20.61 -11.67
CA SER A 438 -5.92 21.85 -11.64
C SER A 438 -6.14 22.67 -10.36
N GLY A 439 -7.35 22.64 -9.78
CA GLY A 439 -7.68 23.27 -8.51
C GLY A 439 -6.99 22.64 -7.29
N ASP A 440 -6.64 21.34 -7.35
CA ASP A 440 -5.91 20.65 -6.27
C ASP A 440 -4.49 21.20 -6.13
N ILE A 441 -3.92 21.65 -7.24
CA ILE A 441 -2.55 22.16 -7.37
C ILE A 441 -2.52 23.68 -7.10
N ASN A 442 -3.51 24.43 -7.63
CA ASN A 442 -3.59 25.89 -7.61
C ASN A 442 -4.22 26.48 -6.35
N LEU A 443 -3.92 25.95 -5.17
CA LEU A 443 -4.50 26.41 -3.90
C LEU A 443 -4.14 27.89 -3.55
N LEU A 444 -3.23 28.54 -4.28
CA LEU A 444 -2.86 29.96 -4.12
C LEU A 444 -3.63 30.93 -5.04
N ALA A 445 -4.27 30.46 -6.12
CA ALA A 445 -4.89 31.35 -7.11
C ALA A 445 -6.27 31.87 -6.69
N HIS A 446 -7.01 31.12 -5.88
CA HIS A 446 -8.36 31.52 -5.46
C HIS A 446 -8.38 32.49 -4.27
N ALA A 447 -7.37 32.47 -3.39
CA ALA A 447 -7.27 33.45 -2.30
C ALA A 447 -6.87 34.85 -2.80
N SER A 448 -6.09 34.93 -3.88
CA SER A 448 -5.58 36.19 -4.44
C SER A 448 -6.64 36.97 -5.25
N LYS A 449 -7.63 36.28 -5.82
CA LYS A 449 -8.75 36.93 -6.54
C LYS A 449 -9.74 37.62 -5.60
N THR A 450 -9.94 37.10 -4.38
CA THR A 450 -10.83 37.74 -3.39
C THR A 450 -10.25 39.05 -2.83
N ILE A 451 -8.93 39.13 -2.65
CA ILE A 451 -8.25 40.32 -2.13
C ILE A 451 -8.20 41.45 -3.18
N SER A 452 -8.04 41.11 -4.46
CA SER A 452 -7.98 42.11 -5.54
C SER A 452 -9.35 42.73 -5.86
N VAL A 453 -10.46 42.00 -5.65
CA VAL A 453 -11.82 42.53 -5.81
C VAL A 453 -12.21 43.45 -4.64
N MET A 454 -11.77 43.15 -3.41
CA MET A 454 -12.02 44.03 -2.25
C MET A 454 -11.22 45.34 -2.29
N LYS A 455 -10.01 45.34 -2.86
CA LYS A 455 -9.17 46.56 -2.97
C LYS A 455 -9.70 47.59 -3.99
N LYS A 456 -10.56 47.19 -4.94
CA LYS A 456 -11.17 48.12 -5.92
C LYS A 456 -12.47 48.76 -5.45
N ARG A 457 -13.06 48.34 -4.32
CA ARG A 457 -14.32 48.90 -3.80
C ARG A 457 -14.18 49.87 -2.62
N SER A 458 -12.98 50.08 -2.08
CA SER A 458 -12.75 50.98 -0.95
C SER A 458 -11.87 52.17 -1.34
N CYS A 459 -12.34 53.02 -2.26
CA CYS A 459 -11.78 54.35 -2.46
C CYS A 459 -12.83 55.28 -3.04
N LYS A 460 -13.81 55.65 -2.20
CA LYS A 460 -14.69 56.81 -2.33
C LYS A 460 -15.54 56.84 -1.07
N ASP A 461 -15.06 57.58 -0.06
CA ASP A 461 -15.86 58.44 0.81
C ASP A 461 -14.93 59.12 1.81
N LYS A 462 -14.58 60.37 1.51
CA LYS A 462 -13.94 61.30 2.44
C LYS A 462 -15.05 61.94 3.27
N ILE A 463 -15.08 61.67 4.57
CA ILE A 463 -15.80 62.49 5.54
C ILE A 463 -14.79 63.11 6.48
N GLN A 464 -14.88 64.43 6.56
CA GLN A 464 -13.97 65.37 7.18
C GLN A 464 -14.55 65.79 8.52
N ILE A 465 -13.89 65.48 9.64
CA ILE A 465 -14.19 66.10 10.94
C ILE A 465 -12.89 66.53 11.63
N ARG A 466 -12.93 67.78 12.08
CA ARG A 466 -11.92 68.66 12.68
C ARG A 466 -11.30 68.13 13.98
N GLY A 467 -10.06 68.55 14.26
CA GLY A 467 -9.68 68.95 15.63
C GLY A 467 -8.27 68.63 16.13
N ARG A 468 -7.30 69.50 15.81
CA ARG A 468 -6.17 69.99 16.63
C ARG A 468 -5.04 69.05 17.15
N THR A 469 -3.82 69.46 16.74
CA THR A 469 -2.51 69.55 17.45
C THR A 469 -1.79 68.25 17.85
N GLU A 470 -0.75 67.84 17.09
CA GLU A 470 0.71 68.03 17.37
C GLU A 470 1.19 67.19 18.58
N PHE A 471 2.11 66.23 18.46
CA PHE A 471 3.54 66.43 18.17
C PHE A 471 4.25 65.16 17.66
N CYS A 472 5.45 65.40 17.12
CA CYS A 472 6.33 64.53 16.35
C CYS A 472 7.15 63.49 17.15
N TRP A 473 7.80 62.65 16.37
CA TRP A 473 8.53 61.41 16.63
C TRP A 473 9.81 61.46 17.50
N THR A 474 10.24 60.23 17.83
CA THR A 474 11.60 59.68 17.95
C THR A 474 12.38 59.74 19.28
N SER A 475 12.70 58.52 19.75
CA SER A 475 14.08 57.97 19.88
C SER A 475 14.82 58.01 21.23
N LEU A 476 15.19 56.78 21.63
CA LEU A 476 16.42 56.32 22.30
C LEU A 476 16.61 56.41 23.83
N ARG A 477 16.98 55.22 24.35
CA ARG A 477 17.89 54.92 25.48
C ARG A 477 17.43 55.28 26.91
N ARG A 478 17.08 54.25 27.69
CA ARG A 478 17.94 53.66 28.77
C ARG A 478 17.16 52.67 29.65
N LYS A 479 17.84 51.56 29.95
CA LYS A 479 17.73 50.64 31.11
C LYS A 479 16.45 49.81 31.26
N GLY A 480 16.67 48.50 31.39
CA GLY A 480 15.70 47.48 31.80
C GLY A 480 15.92 46.21 31.02
#